data_AF-A0A2V9TZ92-F1
#
_entry.id   AF-A0A2V9TZ92-F1
#
_cell.length_a   1.000
_cell.length_b   1.000
_cell.length_c   1.000
_cell.angle_alpha   90.00
_cell.angle_beta   90.00
_cell.angle_gamma   90.00
#
_symmetry.space_group_name_H-M   'P 1'
#
loop_
_entity.id
_entity.type
_entity.pdbx_description
1 polymer ?
#
loop_
_entity_poly.entity_id
_entity_poly.type
_entity_poly.pdbx_seq_one_letter_code
_entity_poly.pdbx_strand_id
1 'polypeptide(L)'
;MGDQAKAELRSRKEMSDQTLLREKLSQGKFLEIGVEAVKIESRTNLLFSFEKMAIRDALKSERAAQAFAEGLYAFLHGRGNLQTKFTRWCEVVAGLPRKQSRVLTWPLATVLGFIAQPDTQIFLKPTVTRLAARGYGFDFFYRSGPSWETYSSFLAFAEEIRRDLRDLRPRDLIDIQSFIWVLGSDEYEE
;
A
#
# COMPACT_ATOMS: atom_id res chain seq x y z
N MET A 1 2.28 22.12 14.52
CA MET A 1 2.23 20.64 14.39
C MET A 1 0.83 20.03 14.47
N GLY A 2 -0.24 20.76 14.87
CA GLY A 2 -1.57 20.17 15.12
C GLY A 2 -2.51 20.00 13.91
N ASP A 3 -2.46 20.87 12.90
CA ASP A 3 -3.43 20.83 11.79
C ASP A 3 -3.07 19.83 10.68
N GLN A 4 -1.78 19.62 10.41
CA GLN A 4 -1.34 18.65 9.42
C GLN A 4 -1.62 17.20 9.86
N ALA A 5 -1.33 16.86 11.12
CA ALA A 5 -1.60 15.53 11.67
C ALA A 5 -3.10 15.21 11.70
N LYS A 6 -3.96 16.19 12.04
CA LYS A 6 -5.42 16.04 11.99
C LYS A 6 -5.93 15.87 10.56
N ALA A 7 -5.39 16.64 9.61
CA ALA A 7 -5.75 16.52 8.19
C ALA A 7 -5.33 15.18 7.58
N GLU A 8 -4.18 14.64 7.99
CA GLU A 8 -3.70 13.31 7.59
C GLU A 8 -4.59 12.19 8.12
N LEU A 9 -4.88 12.21 9.42
CA LEU A 9 -5.77 11.23 10.05
C LEU A 9 -7.17 11.26 9.41
N ARG A 10 -7.66 12.46 9.07
CA ARG A 10 -8.92 12.65 8.36
C ARG A 10 -8.88 12.05 6.95
N SER A 11 -7.88 12.39 6.12
CA SER A 11 -7.80 11.85 4.76
C SER A 11 -7.59 10.32 4.74
N ARG A 12 -6.82 9.78 5.69
CA ARG A 12 -6.69 8.33 5.89
C ARG A 12 -8.04 7.69 6.21
N LYS A 13 -8.81 8.31 7.13
CA LYS A 13 -10.15 7.85 7.51
C LYS A 13 -11.14 7.93 6.34
N GLU A 14 -11.06 8.97 5.52
CA GLU A 14 -11.91 9.13 4.33
C GLU A 14 -11.60 8.05 3.28
N MET A 15 -10.32 7.69 3.06
CA MET A 15 -9.94 6.63 2.13
C MET A 15 -10.34 5.22 2.61
N SER A 16 -10.39 5.00 3.93
CA SER A 16 -10.84 3.74 4.51
C SER A 16 -12.35 3.66 4.75
N ASP A 17 -13.09 4.76 4.55
CA ASP A 17 -14.54 4.80 4.71
C ASP A 17 -15.23 4.22 3.47
N GLN A 18 -15.77 3.03 3.63
CA GLN A 18 -16.48 2.31 2.57
C GLN A 18 -17.68 3.10 2.02
N THR A 19 -18.42 3.81 2.86
CA THR A 19 -19.64 4.52 2.47
C THR A 19 -19.27 5.73 1.63
N LEU A 20 -18.30 6.52 2.10
CA LEU A 20 -17.82 7.70 1.38
C LEU A 20 -17.23 7.32 0.02
N LEU A 21 -16.38 6.28 -0.02
CA LEU A 21 -15.77 5.85 -1.27
C LEU A 21 -16.81 5.32 -2.27
N ARG A 22 -17.81 4.56 -1.78
CA ARG A 22 -18.94 4.11 -2.61
C ARG A 22 -19.78 5.27 -3.14
N GLU A 23 -20.04 6.28 -2.32
CA GLU A 23 -20.78 7.47 -2.72
C GLU A 23 -20.04 8.21 -3.85
N LYS A 24 -18.74 8.48 -3.68
CA LYS A 24 -17.92 9.13 -4.71
C LYS A 24 -17.89 8.34 -6.02
N LEU A 25 -17.82 7.01 -5.95
CA LEU A 25 -17.92 6.14 -7.13
C LEU A 25 -19.27 6.30 -7.84
N SER A 26 -20.38 6.28 -7.08
CA SER A 26 -21.72 6.44 -7.66
C SER A 26 -21.96 7.81 -8.32
N GLN A 27 -21.21 8.83 -7.87
CA GLN A 27 -21.24 10.19 -8.43
C GLN A 27 -20.24 10.37 -9.59
N GLY A 28 -19.50 9.33 -10.00
CA GLY A 28 -18.50 9.43 -11.07
C GLY A 28 -17.26 10.23 -10.70
N LYS A 29 -16.99 10.46 -9.40
CA LYS A 29 -15.86 11.27 -8.90
C LYS A 29 -14.52 10.52 -8.94
N PHE A 30 -14.23 9.84 -10.04
CA PHE A 30 -13.08 8.94 -10.15
C PHE A 30 -11.74 9.67 -10.07
N LEU A 31 -11.63 10.83 -10.73
CA LEU A 31 -10.43 11.67 -10.68
C LEU A 31 -10.17 12.19 -9.25
N GLU A 32 -11.21 12.54 -8.51
CA GLU A 32 -11.10 13.01 -7.14
C GLU A 32 -10.54 11.90 -6.23
N ILE A 33 -11.07 10.68 -6.34
CA ILE A 33 -10.56 9.49 -5.62
C ILE A 33 -9.07 9.26 -5.95
N GLY A 34 -8.71 9.33 -7.24
CA GLY A 34 -7.33 9.17 -7.69
C GLY A 34 -6.38 10.23 -7.10
N VAL A 35 -6.79 11.50 -7.15
CA VAL A 35 -6.02 12.61 -6.59
C VAL A 35 -5.88 12.49 -5.07
N GLU A 36 -6.93 12.11 -4.36
CA GLU A 36 -6.91 11.90 -2.91
C GLU A 36 -5.96 10.77 -2.53
N ALA A 37 -6.00 9.64 -3.23
CA ALA A 37 -5.08 8.52 -3.00
C ALA A 37 -3.61 8.94 -3.15
N VAL A 38 -3.28 9.68 -4.22
CA VAL A 38 -1.90 10.20 -4.46
C VAL A 38 -1.51 11.25 -3.42
N LYS A 39 -2.46 12.10 -3.00
CA LYS A 39 -2.21 13.15 -2.01
C LYS A 39 -1.95 12.59 -0.61
N ILE A 40 -2.71 11.57 -0.21
CA ILE A 40 -2.53 10.87 1.07
C ILE A 40 -1.11 10.31 1.14
N GLU A 41 -0.69 9.60 0.10
CA GLU A 41 0.65 9.05 0.03
C GLU A 41 1.72 10.16 0.08
N SER A 42 1.55 11.25 -0.66
CA SER A 42 2.55 12.33 -0.73
C SER A 42 2.91 12.94 0.63
N ARG A 43 2.04 12.81 1.63
CA ARG A 43 2.25 13.30 3.01
C ARG A 43 2.99 12.28 3.88
N THR A 44 2.87 11.00 3.56
CA THR A 44 3.55 9.89 4.26
C THR A 44 4.98 9.66 3.77
N ASN A 45 5.36 10.24 2.63
CA ASN A 45 6.69 10.10 2.01
C ASN A 45 7.14 8.63 1.80
N LEU A 46 6.18 7.71 1.63
CA LEU A 46 6.47 6.28 1.49
C LEU A 46 6.92 5.89 0.08
N LEU A 47 6.38 6.54 -0.97
CA LEU A 47 6.77 6.30 -2.35
C LEU A 47 7.91 7.22 -2.81
N PHE A 48 8.70 6.70 -3.73
CA PHE A 48 9.70 7.49 -4.44
C PHE A 48 9.06 8.47 -5.42
N SER A 49 9.79 9.53 -5.77
CA SER A 49 9.32 10.58 -6.69
C SER A 49 8.85 10.03 -8.05
N PHE A 50 9.55 9.03 -8.59
CA PHE A 50 9.19 8.42 -9.88
C PHE A 50 7.87 7.63 -9.81
N GLU A 51 7.54 7.00 -8.68
CA GLU A 51 6.28 6.27 -8.48
C GLU A 51 5.11 7.24 -8.38
N LYS A 52 5.31 8.35 -7.65
CA LYS A 52 4.35 9.47 -7.55
C LYS A 52 4.03 10.06 -8.92
N MET A 53 5.04 10.26 -9.75
CA MET A 53 4.88 10.74 -11.12
C MET A 53 4.13 9.71 -11.98
N ALA A 54 4.51 8.43 -11.89
CA ALA A 54 3.90 7.35 -12.65
C ALA A 54 2.39 7.27 -12.44
N ILE A 55 1.94 7.22 -11.17
CA ILE A 55 0.52 7.14 -10.88
C ILE A 55 -0.23 8.42 -11.24
N ARG A 56 0.34 9.60 -10.98
CA ARG A 56 -0.28 10.87 -11.34
C ARG A 56 -0.50 10.98 -12.85
N ASP A 57 0.49 10.59 -13.64
CA ASP A 57 0.40 10.61 -15.10
C ASP A 57 -0.57 9.55 -15.64
N ALA A 58 -0.62 8.38 -15.01
CA ALA A 58 -1.52 7.31 -15.38
C ALA A 58 -2.99 7.68 -15.19
N LEU A 59 -3.33 8.48 -14.17
CA LEU A 59 -4.69 8.86 -13.82
C LEU A 59 -5.21 10.10 -14.58
N LYS A 60 -4.48 10.62 -15.58
CA LYS A 60 -4.89 11.79 -16.37
C LYS A 60 -6.13 11.58 -17.24
N SER A 61 -6.43 10.33 -17.61
CA SER A 61 -7.63 10.00 -18.39
C SER A 61 -8.75 9.51 -17.50
N GLU A 62 -9.98 9.91 -17.80
CA GLU A 62 -11.17 9.52 -17.04
C GLU A 62 -11.32 8.00 -16.95
N ARG A 63 -11.12 7.29 -18.07
CA ARG A 63 -11.16 5.81 -18.11
C ARG A 63 -10.15 5.17 -17.16
N ALA A 64 -8.93 5.70 -17.09
CA ALA A 64 -7.90 5.17 -16.20
C ALA A 64 -8.20 5.51 -14.73
N ALA A 65 -8.69 6.72 -14.47
CA ALA A 65 -9.13 7.13 -13.14
C ALA A 65 -10.29 6.27 -12.64
N GLN A 66 -11.25 5.95 -13.51
CA GLN A 66 -12.35 5.05 -13.20
C GLN A 66 -11.86 3.65 -12.85
N ALA A 67 -11.06 3.04 -13.73
CA ALA A 67 -10.51 1.70 -13.49
C ALA A 67 -9.73 1.63 -12.17
N PHE A 68 -8.92 2.64 -11.89
CA PHE A 68 -8.19 2.76 -10.62
C PHE A 68 -9.13 2.88 -9.42
N ALA A 69 -10.11 3.79 -9.46
CA ALA A 69 -11.00 4.05 -8.34
C ALA A 69 -11.87 2.83 -8.01
N GLU A 70 -12.44 2.19 -9.04
CA GLU A 70 -13.23 0.95 -8.89
C GLU A 70 -12.35 -0.20 -8.38
N GLY A 71 -11.14 -0.34 -8.92
CA GLY A 71 -10.16 -1.34 -8.48
C GLY A 71 -9.72 -1.16 -7.03
N LEU A 72 -9.47 0.08 -6.62
CA LEU A 72 -9.08 0.43 -5.25
C LEU A 72 -10.22 0.10 -4.28
N TYR A 73 -11.46 0.47 -4.62
CA TYR A 73 -12.62 0.12 -3.81
C TYR A 73 -12.80 -1.41 -3.73
N ALA A 74 -12.67 -2.13 -4.84
CA ALA A 74 -12.75 -3.58 -4.86
C ALA A 74 -11.65 -4.24 -4.01
N PHE A 75 -10.45 -3.68 -3.99
CA PHE A 75 -9.35 -4.15 -3.15
C PHE A 75 -9.64 -3.96 -1.66
N LEU A 76 -10.04 -2.74 -1.27
CA LEU A 76 -10.27 -2.37 0.12
C LEU A 76 -11.57 -2.96 0.70
N HIS A 77 -12.66 -2.92 -0.06
CA HIS A 77 -14.01 -3.19 0.43
C HIS A 77 -14.80 -4.20 -0.41
N GLY A 78 -14.20 -4.72 -1.47
CA GLY A 78 -14.83 -5.75 -2.29
C GLY A 78 -15.03 -7.07 -1.55
N ARG A 79 -15.88 -7.92 -2.12
CA ARG A 79 -16.12 -9.28 -1.62
C ARG A 79 -14.98 -10.22 -2.05
N GLY A 80 -14.80 -11.30 -1.31
CA GLY A 80 -13.80 -12.34 -1.60
C GLY A 80 -12.59 -12.28 -0.67
N ASN A 81 -11.72 -13.29 -0.79
CA ASN A 81 -10.50 -13.37 -0.01
C ASN A 81 -9.45 -12.36 -0.47
N LEU A 82 -8.47 -12.08 0.40
CA LEU A 82 -7.42 -11.10 0.13
C LEU A 82 -6.61 -11.43 -1.13
N GLN A 83 -6.36 -12.72 -1.40
CA GLN A 83 -5.69 -13.18 -2.63
C GLN A 83 -6.38 -12.64 -3.87
N THR A 84 -7.67 -12.94 -4.02
CA THR A 84 -8.44 -12.53 -5.20
C THR A 84 -8.48 -11.02 -5.34
N LYS A 85 -8.66 -10.30 -4.22
CA LYS A 85 -8.69 -8.83 -4.19
C LYS A 85 -7.34 -8.24 -4.60
N PHE A 86 -6.23 -8.74 -4.04
CA PHE A 86 -4.88 -8.25 -4.32
C PHE A 86 -4.44 -8.57 -5.75
N THR A 87 -4.72 -9.78 -6.26
CA THR A 87 -4.42 -10.14 -7.66
C THR A 87 -5.14 -9.21 -8.64
N ARG A 88 -6.45 -9.01 -8.45
CA ARG A 88 -7.22 -8.06 -9.29
C ARG A 88 -6.71 -6.63 -9.18
N TRP A 89 -6.29 -6.22 -7.98
CA TRP A 89 -5.69 -4.92 -7.78
C TRP A 89 -4.38 -4.76 -8.58
N CYS A 90 -3.49 -5.75 -8.53
CA CYS A 90 -2.28 -5.74 -9.35
C CYS A 90 -2.59 -5.69 -10.85
N GLU A 91 -3.63 -6.40 -11.32
CA GLU A 91 -4.08 -6.35 -12.73
C GLU A 91 -4.57 -4.95 -13.12
N VAL A 92 -5.38 -4.31 -12.28
CA VAL A 92 -5.84 -2.92 -12.50
C VAL A 92 -4.65 -1.97 -12.62
N VAL A 93 -3.73 -2.01 -11.66
CA VAL A 93 -2.55 -1.14 -11.65
C VAL A 93 -1.62 -1.43 -12.84
N ALA A 94 -1.51 -2.69 -13.27
CA ALA A 94 -0.76 -3.08 -14.47
C ALA A 94 -1.37 -2.53 -15.76
N GLY A 95 -2.71 -2.47 -15.84
CA GLY A 95 -3.46 -1.99 -17.00
C GLY A 95 -3.52 -0.46 -17.13
N LEU A 96 -3.02 0.28 -16.14
CA LEU A 96 -2.98 1.74 -16.20
C LEU A 96 -2.00 2.25 -17.27
N PRO A 97 -2.29 3.40 -17.93
CA PRO A 97 -1.41 3.96 -18.94
C PRO A 97 0.01 4.21 -18.43
N ARG A 98 1.01 3.79 -19.22
CA ARG A 98 2.44 3.95 -18.93
C ARG A 98 3.05 4.97 -19.89
N LYS A 99 3.36 6.17 -19.42
CA LYS A 99 4.04 7.18 -20.26
C LYS A 99 5.56 7.07 -20.24
N GLN A 100 6.15 6.86 -19.07
CA GLN A 100 7.61 6.91 -18.88
C GLN A 100 8.14 5.75 -18.04
N SER A 101 7.45 5.41 -16.95
CA SER A 101 7.88 4.37 -16.01
C SER A 101 6.80 3.31 -15.80
N ARG A 102 7.22 2.18 -15.22
CA ARG A 102 6.32 1.12 -14.82
C ARG A 102 5.46 1.61 -13.65
N VAL A 103 4.14 1.60 -13.83
CA VAL A 103 3.19 1.93 -12.75
C VAL A 103 3.13 0.81 -11.71
N LEU A 104 3.01 -0.45 -12.13
CA LEU A 104 3.02 -1.59 -11.20
C LEU A 104 4.40 -1.80 -10.56
N THR A 105 4.54 -1.35 -9.31
CA THR A 105 5.67 -1.60 -8.40
C THR A 105 5.16 -2.15 -7.07
N TRP A 106 6.04 -2.79 -6.29
CA TRP A 106 5.71 -3.28 -4.95
C TRP A 106 5.21 -2.18 -4.00
N PRO A 107 5.89 -1.02 -3.91
CA PRO A 107 5.41 0.07 -3.09
C PRO A 107 4.01 0.54 -3.52
N LEU A 108 3.78 0.75 -4.82
CA LEU A 108 2.49 1.23 -5.28
C LEU A 108 1.35 0.21 -5.07
N ALA A 109 1.64 -1.08 -5.26
CA ALA A 109 0.66 -2.14 -5.05
C ALA A 109 0.21 -2.26 -3.59
N THR A 110 1.04 -1.87 -2.62
CA THR A 110 0.80 -2.12 -1.19
C THR A 110 0.54 -0.87 -0.35
N VAL A 111 0.96 0.32 -0.79
CA VAL A 111 0.89 1.56 0.02
C VAL A 111 -0.53 1.98 0.37
N LEU A 112 -1.48 1.92 -0.58
CA LEU A 112 -2.85 2.38 -0.33
C LEU A 112 -3.60 1.45 0.63
N GLY A 113 -3.39 0.15 0.48
CA GLY A 113 -3.90 -0.85 1.43
C GLY A 113 -3.34 -0.62 2.82
N PHE A 114 -2.02 -0.46 2.94
CA PHE A 114 -1.33 -0.19 4.20
C PHE A 114 -1.85 1.07 4.91
N ILE A 115 -2.04 2.17 4.18
CA ILE A 115 -2.55 3.41 4.78
C ILE A 115 -4.03 3.25 5.18
N ALA A 116 -4.86 2.65 4.33
CA ALA A 116 -6.30 2.52 4.59
C ALA A 116 -6.61 1.51 5.71
N GLN A 117 -5.90 0.39 5.76
CA GLN A 117 -6.21 -0.77 6.60
C GLN A 117 -4.95 -1.39 7.24
N PRO A 118 -4.17 -0.64 8.04
CA PRO A 118 -2.91 -1.14 8.60
C PRO A 118 -3.08 -2.26 9.62
N ASP A 119 -4.30 -2.56 10.06
CA ASP A 119 -4.55 -3.75 10.89
C ASP A 119 -4.36 -5.05 10.09
N THR A 120 -4.44 -4.99 8.74
CA THR A 120 -4.44 -6.20 7.89
C THR A 120 -3.54 -6.10 6.65
N GLN A 121 -3.10 -4.91 6.27
CA GLN A 121 -2.26 -4.66 5.11
C GLN A 121 -0.89 -4.11 5.55
N ILE A 122 0.17 -4.51 4.87
CA ILE A 122 1.54 -4.07 5.16
C ILE A 122 2.22 -3.53 3.90
N PHE A 123 3.07 -2.52 4.05
CA PHE A 123 3.78 -1.89 2.95
C PHE A 123 5.09 -2.59 2.63
N LEU A 124 5.27 -3.03 1.37
CA LEU A 124 6.44 -3.79 0.94
C LEU A 124 7.46 -2.88 0.25
N LYS A 125 8.63 -2.71 0.89
CA LYS A 125 9.83 -2.10 0.30
C LYS A 125 10.87 -3.18 0.01
N PRO A 126 11.08 -3.56 -1.26
CA PRO A 126 11.78 -4.80 -1.59
C PRO A 126 13.16 -4.99 -0.96
N THR A 127 14.02 -3.98 -0.98
CA THR A 127 15.39 -4.10 -0.44
C THR A 127 15.38 -4.30 1.07
N VAL A 128 14.74 -3.39 1.80
CA VAL A 128 14.64 -3.41 3.26
C VAL A 128 13.95 -4.68 3.75
N THR A 129 12.83 -5.09 3.12
CA THR A 129 12.12 -6.31 3.51
C THR A 129 12.99 -7.56 3.34
N ARG A 130 13.77 -7.66 2.25
CA ARG A 130 14.67 -8.81 2.05
C ARG A 130 15.82 -8.84 3.06
N LEU A 131 16.41 -7.70 3.37
CA LEU A 131 17.49 -7.59 4.37
C LEU A 131 16.95 -7.95 5.76
N ALA A 132 15.81 -7.39 6.15
CA ALA A 132 15.16 -7.70 7.41
C ALA A 132 14.80 -9.19 7.52
N ALA A 133 14.20 -9.80 6.49
CA ALA A 133 13.89 -11.23 6.49
C ALA A 133 15.15 -12.10 6.66
N ARG A 134 16.25 -11.75 5.98
CA ARG A 134 17.53 -12.44 6.13
C ARG A 134 18.09 -12.31 7.54
N GLY A 135 18.09 -11.10 8.11
CA GLY A 135 18.55 -10.84 9.48
C GLY A 135 17.69 -11.55 10.53
N TYR A 136 16.39 -11.67 10.27
CA TYR A 136 15.44 -12.38 11.12
C TYR A 136 15.50 -13.91 10.97
N GLY A 137 16.13 -14.43 9.90
CA GLY A 137 16.16 -15.86 9.59
C GLY A 137 14.84 -16.40 8.99
N PHE A 138 13.99 -15.53 8.43
CA PHE A 138 12.73 -15.93 7.79
C PHE A 138 12.94 -16.29 6.32
N ASP A 139 12.38 -17.41 5.88
CA ASP A 139 12.40 -17.83 4.46
C ASP A 139 11.40 -17.02 3.62
N PHE A 140 11.80 -15.80 3.28
CA PHE A 140 10.96 -14.88 2.53
C PHE A 140 10.94 -15.22 1.03
N PHE A 141 9.79 -15.70 0.55
CA PHE A 141 9.58 -15.92 -0.87
C PHE A 141 9.42 -14.59 -1.62
N TYR A 142 10.43 -14.20 -2.38
CA TYR A 142 10.43 -12.92 -3.09
C TYR A 142 10.48 -13.07 -4.62
N ARG A 143 9.55 -12.39 -5.30
CA ARG A 143 9.60 -12.09 -6.72
C ARG A 143 9.63 -10.58 -6.95
N SER A 144 10.30 -10.15 -8.02
CA SER A 144 10.48 -8.73 -8.34
C SER A 144 9.17 -8.01 -8.71
N GLY A 145 8.23 -8.71 -9.35
CA GLY A 145 6.91 -8.19 -9.68
C GLY A 145 5.89 -8.44 -8.56
N PRO A 146 4.97 -7.48 -8.29
CA PRO A 146 3.83 -7.71 -7.40
C PRO A 146 3.08 -8.99 -7.73
N SER A 147 2.95 -9.87 -6.74
CA SER A 147 2.33 -11.19 -6.86
C SER A 147 1.77 -11.64 -5.52
N TRP A 148 0.74 -12.48 -5.52
CA TRP A 148 0.13 -12.94 -4.27
C TRP A 148 1.10 -13.77 -3.44
N GLU A 149 1.91 -14.62 -4.07
CA GLU A 149 2.84 -15.53 -3.39
C GLU A 149 3.87 -14.75 -2.55
N THR A 150 4.41 -13.65 -3.11
CA THR A 150 5.33 -12.80 -2.36
C THR A 150 4.62 -12.00 -1.28
N TYR A 151 3.42 -11.46 -1.57
CA TYR A 151 2.71 -10.64 -0.59
C TYR A 151 2.20 -11.48 0.59
N SER A 152 1.72 -12.69 0.34
CA SER A 152 1.31 -13.64 1.39
C SER A 152 2.48 -14.13 2.23
N SER A 153 3.65 -14.40 1.61
CA SER A 153 4.89 -14.67 2.36
C SER A 153 5.29 -13.49 3.24
N PHE A 154 5.13 -12.25 2.76
CA PHE A 154 5.40 -11.06 3.57
C PHE A 154 4.41 -10.85 4.71
N LEU A 155 3.12 -11.12 4.50
CA LEU A 155 2.12 -11.10 5.56
C LEU A 155 2.42 -12.15 6.65
N ALA A 156 2.88 -13.34 6.26
CA ALA A 156 3.32 -14.37 7.19
C ALA A 156 4.55 -13.91 8.00
N PHE A 157 5.52 -13.27 7.36
CA PHE A 157 6.67 -12.69 8.04
C PHE A 157 6.26 -11.62 9.06
N ALA A 158 5.33 -10.74 8.69
CA ALA A 158 4.81 -9.71 9.59
C ALA A 158 4.08 -10.30 10.81
N GLU A 159 3.33 -11.39 10.61
CA GLU A 159 2.65 -12.09 11.70
C GLU A 159 3.65 -12.79 12.64
N GLU A 160 4.73 -13.37 12.10
CA GLU A 160 5.80 -13.95 12.92
C GLU A 160 6.46 -12.90 13.81
N ILE A 161 6.82 -11.74 13.25
CA ILE A 161 7.33 -10.62 14.03
C ILE A 161 6.30 -10.16 15.07
N ARG A 162 5.02 -10.04 14.69
CA ARG A 162 3.96 -9.62 15.62
C ARG A 162 3.82 -10.58 16.81
N ARG A 163 3.92 -11.88 16.56
CA ARG A 163 3.90 -12.92 17.60
C ARG A 163 5.09 -12.79 18.53
N ASP A 164 6.28 -12.58 17.99
CA ASP A 164 7.50 -12.53 18.78
C ASP A 164 7.62 -11.21 19.58
N LEU A 165 7.04 -10.12 19.06
CA LEU A 165 6.95 -8.82 19.74
C LEU A 165 5.69 -8.64 20.60
N ARG A 166 4.93 -9.71 20.88
CA ARG A 166 3.66 -9.68 21.64
C ARG A 166 3.73 -8.89 22.95
N ASP A 167 4.85 -8.99 23.66
CA ASP A 167 5.02 -8.36 24.98
C ASP A 167 5.17 -6.83 24.87
N LEU A 168 5.61 -6.34 23.70
CA LEU A 168 5.66 -4.91 23.36
C LEU A 168 4.31 -4.36 22.89
N ARG A 169 3.32 -5.23 22.66
CA ARG A 169 1.94 -4.89 22.26
C ARG A 169 1.89 -3.97 21.02
N PRO A 170 2.46 -4.40 19.88
CA PRO A 170 2.36 -3.62 18.63
C PRO A 170 0.88 -3.39 18.28
N ARG A 171 0.52 -2.15 17.96
CA ARG A 171 -0.87 -1.77 17.73
C ARG A 171 -1.38 -2.37 16.43
N ASP A 172 -0.68 -2.09 15.33
CA ASP A 172 -1.02 -2.49 13.97
C ASP A 172 0.24 -2.83 13.16
N LEU A 173 0.11 -3.02 11.85
CA LEU A 173 1.24 -3.32 10.97
C LEU A 173 2.12 -2.11 10.68
N ILE A 174 1.77 -0.89 11.12
CA ILE A 174 2.69 0.27 11.05
C ILE A 174 3.84 0.06 12.05
N ASP A 175 3.53 -0.39 13.27
CA ASP A 175 4.54 -0.69 14.28
C ASP A 175 5.47 -1.83 13.79
N ILE A 176 4.90 -2.87 13.16
CA ILE A 176 5.67 -3.98 12.56
C ILE A 176 6.52 -3.52 11.37
N GLN A 177 5.97 -2.70 10.48
CA GLN A 177 6.70 -2.15 9.35
C GLN A 177 7.87 -1.26 9.81
N SER A 178 7.69 -0.51 10.90
CA SER A 178 8.74 0.30 11.52
C SER A 178 9.87 -0.57 12.07
N PHE A 179 9.54 -1.69 12.71
CA PHE A 179 10.54 -2.67 13.16
C PHE A 179 11.32 -3.29 11.99
N ILE A 180 10.63 -3.70 10.93
CA ILE A 180 11.25 -4.20 9.69
C ILE A 180 12.19 -3.15 9.08
N TRP A 181 11.81 -1.87 9.13
CA TRP A 181 12.66 -0.78 8.65
C TRP A 181 13.98 -0.70 9.43
N VAL A 182 13.93 -0.76 10.76
CA VAL A 182 15.14 -0.74 11.59
C VAL A 182 16.05 -1.94 11.30
N LEU A 183 15.48 -3.15 11.09
CA LEU A 183 16.28 -4.35 10.79
C LEU A 183 16.93 -4.37 9.41
N GLY A 184 16.34 -3.68 8.43
CA GLY A 184 16.73 -3.81 7.03
C GLY A 184 17.23 -2.53 6.38
N SER A 185 17.32 -1.43 7.13
CA SER A 185 17.84 -0.15 6.65
C SER A 185 19.32 -0.01 6.98
N ASP A 186 20.12 0.37 5.99
CA ASP A 186 21.54 0.67 6.13
C ASP A 186 21.79 1.89 7.06
N GLU A 187 20.75 2.67 7.40
CA GLU A 187 20.85 3.82 8.33
C GLU A 187 21.21 3.42 9.77
N TYR A 188 21.20 2.12 10.10
CA TYR A 188 21.51 1.58 11.43
C TYR A 188 22.55 0.45 11.39
N GLU A 189 23.37 0.36 10.34
CA GLU A 189 24.58 -0.49 10.39
C GLU A 189 25.55 0.07 11.45
N GLU A 190 25.89 -0.75 12.46
CA GLU A 190 26.98 -0.47 13.42
C GLU A 190 28.36 -0.64 12.78
#